data_AF-A0A317QKA5-F1
#
_entry.id   AF-A0A317QKA5-F1
#
_cell.length_a   1.000
_cell.length_b   1.000
_cell.length_c   1.000
_cell.angle_alpha   90.00
_cell.angle_beta   90.00
_cell.angle_gamma   90.00
#
_symmetry.space_group_name_H-M   'P 1'
#
loop_
_entity.id
_entity.type
_entity.pdbx_description
1 polymer ?
#
loop_
_entity_poly.entity_id
_entity_poly.type
_entity_poly.pdbx_seq_one_letter_code
_entity_poly.pdbx_strand_id
1 'polypeptide(L)'
;MTARPDAVAALPAAPGVYRFRDDADRVLYVGRAGELRRRVGSYWGDLRDRRHLRQMVARVARIEALVCDSAHEAAWAERNLLERSLPPWNRIAGGLEVPVGIRLDPSPEAPGLAVVPEHRPAPGVRVFGPYLGRRKVRLAVSGLDRVYPLGSAGPPPARARGSWRGCAARGTPSSRSSPRR
;
A
#
# COMPACT_ATOMS: atom_id res chain seq x y z
N MET A 1 -16.95 -17.74 26.00
CA MET A 1 -16.83 -16.38 25.45
C MET A 1 -16.13 -15.54 26.49
N THR A 2 -15.02 -14.88 26.16
CA THR A 2 -14.35 -13.93 27.07
C THR A 2 -15.24 -12.70 27.20
N ALA A 3 -15.48 -12.20 28.42
CA ALA A 3 -16.25 -10.98 28.64
C ALA A 3 -15.56 -9.79 27.96
N ARG A 4 -16.36 -8.85 27.42
CA ARG A 4 -15.85 -7.64 26.79
C ARG A 4 -15.35 -6.68 27.90
N PRO A 5 -14.10 -6.18 27.83
CA PRO A 5 -13.58 -5.25 28.83
C PRO A 5 -14.32 -3.91 28.78
N ASP A 6 -14.56 -3.31 29.93
CA ASP A 6 -15.18 -1.98 30.06
C ASP A 6 -14.37 -0.90 29.33
N ALA A 7 -13.04 -1.06 29.29
CA ALA A 7 -12.13 -0.18 28.56
C ALA A 7 -12.51 -0.04 27.06
N VAL A 8 -13.18 -1.03 26.47
CA VAL A 8 -13.65 -0.94 25.09
C VAL A 8 -14.77 0.10 24.94
N ALA A 9 -15.67 0.20 25.92
CA ALA A 9 -16.76 1.17 25.88
C ALA A 9 -16.25 2.61 25.99
N ALA A 10 -15.13 2.81 26.69
CA ALA A 10 -14.47 4.11 26.84
C ALA A 10 -13.73 4.59 25.59
N LEU A 11 -13.46 3.72 24.61
CA LEU A 11 -12.78 4.11 23.37
C LEU A 11 -13.63 5.11 22.56
N PRO A 12 -13.03 6.08 21.87
CA PRO A 12 -13.76 7.03 21.04
C PRO A 12 -14.28 6.38 19.75
N ALA A 13 -15.36 6.95 19.21
CA ALA A 13 -15.89 6.60 17.89
C ALA A 13 -15.17 7.39 16.79
N ALA A 14 -13.85 7.24 16.72
CA ALA A 14 -12.97 8.01 15.83
C ALA A 14 -11.95 7.09 15.14
N PRO A 15 -11.35 7.52 14.01
CA PRO A 15 -10.27 6.77 13.39
C PRO A 15 -9.03 6.76 14.29
N GLY A 16 -8.21 5.73 14.15
CA GLY A 16 -7.01 5.61 14.95
C GLY A 16 -6.36 4.24 14.89
N VAL A 17 -5.38 4.04 15.77
CA VAL A 17 -4.63 2.79 15.91
C VAL A 17 -4.75 2.28 17.34
N TYR A 18 -4.87 0.98 17.51
CA TYR A 18 -4.94 0.32 18.81
C TYR A 18 -3.83 -0.71 18.97
N ARG A 19 -3.46 -0.97 20.23
CA ARG A 19 -2.57 -2.07 20.64
C ARG A 19 -3.22 -2.91 21.71
N PHE A 20 -3.05 -4.22 21.59
CA PHE A 20 -3.31 -5.14 22.67
C PHE A 20 -2.02 -5.54 23.33
N ARG A 21 -2.02 -5.55 24.67
CA ARG A 21 -0.88 -5.97 25.46
C ARG A 21 -1.26 -7.08 26.44
N ASP A 22 -0.29 -7.93 26.74
CA ASP A 22 -0.41 -8.90 27.83
C ASP A 22 -0.13 -8.26 29.20
N ASP A 23 -0.21 -9.09 30.24
CA ASP A 23 0.09 -8.77 31.63
C ASP A 23 1.55 -8.36 31.87
N ALA A 24 2.47 -8.85 31.02
CA ALA A 24 3.87 -8.49 31.01
C ALA A 24 4.17 -7.23 30.15
N ASP A 25 3.16 -6.45 29.80
CA ASP A 25 3.24 -5.23 28.98
C ASP A 25 3.73 -5.44 27.52
N ARG A 26 3.79 -6.67 27.03
CA ARG A 26 4.26 -6.97 25.66
C ARG A 26 3.15 -6.69 24.67
N VAL A 27 3.50 -6.05 23.54
CA VAL A 27 2.56 -5.81 22.45
C VAL A 27 2.25 -7.12 21.74
N LEU A 28 1.01 -7.58 21.87
CA LEU A 28 0.50 -8.80 21.23
C LEU A 28 0.06 -8.53 19.79
N TYR A 29 -0.60 -7.39 19.58
CA TYR A 29 -1.23 -7.05 18.31
C TYR A 29 -1.36 -5.54 18.15
N VAL A 30 -1.20 -5.06 16.92
CA VAL A 30 -1.44 -3.68 16.51
C VAL A 30 -2.44 -3.69 15.35
N GLY A 31 -3.40 -2.79 15.35
CA GLY A 31 -4.27 -2.60 14.20
C GLY A 31 -4.82 -1.20 14.09
N ARG A 32 -5.23 -0.80 12.89
CA ARG A 32 -5.97 0.46 12.67
C ARG A 32 -7.48 0.25 12.57
N ALA A 33 -8.21 1.33 12.78
CA ALA A 33 -9.66 1.40 12.69
C ALA A 33 -10.10 2.73 12.07
N GLY A 34 -11.18 2.70 11.28
CA GLY A 34 -11.94 3.92 10.96
C GLY A 34 -12.81 4.37 12.15
N GLU A 35 -13.12 3.46 13.06
CA GLU A 35 -13.82 3.72 14.30
C GLU A 35 -13.31 2.75 15.39
N LEU A 36 -12.56 3.27 16.36
CA LEU A 36 -11.84 2.47 17.36
C LEU A 36 -12.78 1.60 18.20
N ARG A 37 -13.84 2.18 18.79
CA ARG A 37 -14.77 1.46 19.68
C ARG A 37 -15.38 0.22 19.01
N ARG A 38 -15.95 0.37 17.82
CA ARG A 38 -16.51 -0.76 17.05
C ARG A 38 -15.44 -1.77 16.64
N ARG A 39 -14.30 -1.32 16.13
CA ARG A 39 -13.27 -2.24 15.64
C ARG A 39 -12.69 -3.09 16.78
N VAL A 40 -12.34 -2.46 17.90
CA VAL A 40 -11.83 -3.16 19.09
C VAL A 40 -12.90 -4.06 19.69
N GLY A 41 -14.15 -3.59 19.79
CA GLY A 41 -15.26 -4.42 20.26
C GLY A 41 -15.48 -5.71 19.47
N SER A 42 -15.17 -5.71 18.17
CA SER A 42 -15.30 -6.91 17.31
C SER A 42 -14.44 -8.09 17.75
N TYR A 43 -13.41 -7.88 18.58
CA TYR A 43 -12.56 -8.96 19.09
C TYR A 43 -13.22 -9.81 20.17
N TRP A 44 -14.22 -9.26 20.86
CA TRP A 44 -15.02 -9.98 21.87
C TRP A 44 -16.38 -10.46 21.32
N GLY A 45 -16.57 -10.36 20.00
CA GLY A 45 -17.71 -10.94 19.28
C GLY A 45 -17.37 -12.27 18.62
N ASP A 46 -18.03 -12.56 17.49
CA ASP A 46 -17.75 -13.77 16.70
C ASP A 46 -16.39 -13.66 15.97
N LEU A 47 -15.52 -14.65 16.22
CA LEU A 47 -14.19 -14.78 15.63
C LEU A 47 -14.06 -15.98 14.68
N ARG A 48 -15.15 -16.49 14.10
CA ARG A 48 -15.13 -17.61 13.15
C ARG A 48 -14.12 -17.46 12.01
N ASP A 49 -13.99 -16.26 11.43
CA ASP A 49 -13.05 -15.98 10.34
C ASP A 49 -11.61 -15.68 10.82
N ARG A 50 -11.43 -15.48 12.12
CA ARG A 50 -10.17 -15.06 12.75
C ARG A 50 -9.83 -15.94 13.94
N ARG A 51 -10.03 -17.25 13.80
CA ARG A 51 -9.92 -18.25 14.89
C ARG A 51 -8.61 -18.18 15.65
N HIS A 52 -7.51 -17.92 14.96
CA HIS A 52 -6.18 -17.77 15.54
C HIS A 52 -6.11 -16.67 16.61
N LEU A 53 -6.90 -15.59 16.47
CA LEU A 53 -6.89 -14.48 17.42
C LEU A 53 -7.59 -14.81 18.73
N ARG A 54 -8.36 -15.91 18.84
CA ARG A 54 -9.05 -16.25 20.10
C ARG A 54 -8.08 -16.45 21.27
N GLN A 55 -6.94 -17.09 21.01
CA GLN A 55 -5.90 -17.29 22.03
C GLN A 55 -5.25 -15.96 22.43
N MET A 56 -5.04 -15.06 21.48
CA MET A 56 -4.56 -13.70 21.77
C MET A 56 -5.55 -12.92 22.61
N VAL A 57 -6.85 -12.91 22.26
CA VAL A 57 -7.89 -12.15 22.97
C VAL A 57 -7.96 -12.56 24.45
N ALA A 58 -7.80 -13.84 24.74
CA ALA A 58 -7.77 -14.35 26.12
C ALA A 58 -6.57 -13.86 26.95
N ARG A 59 -5.49 -13.37 26.30
CA ARG A 59 -4.27 -12.86 26.94
C ARG A 59 -4.23 -11.33 27.03
N VAL A 60 -5.21 -10.63 26.50
CA VAL A 60 -5.21 -9.15 26.52
C VAL A 60 -5.48 -8.66 27.93
N ALA A 61 -4.48 -8.02 28.53
CA ALA A 61 -4.56 -7.36 29.83
C ALA A 61 -4.75 -5.83 29.70
N ARG A 62 -4.19 -5.21 28.64
CA ARG A 62 -4.36 -3.77 28.37
C ARG A 62 -4.70 -3.49 26.91
N ILE A 63 -5.56 -2.49 26.73
CA ILE A 63 -5.91 -1.90 25.42
C ILE A 63 -5.38 -0.47 25.41
N GLU A 64 -4.55 -0.16 24.42
CA GLU A 64 -4.10 1.21 24.14
C GLU A 64 -4.70 1.69 22.83
N ALA A 65 -4.99 2.98 22.70
CA ALA A 65 -5.39 3.59 21.44
C ALA A 65 -4.78 4.97 21.26
N LEU A 66 -4.45 5.30 20.01
CA LEU A 66 -4.11 6.63 19.53
C LEU A 66 -5.20 7.05 18.55
N VAL A 67 -5.88 8.16 18.83
CA VAL A 67 -6.84 8.77 17.91
C VAL A 67 -6.06 9.50 16.82
N CYS A 68 -6.56 9.42 15.59
CA CYS A 68 -6.02 10.12 14.43
C CYS A 68 -7.12 11.01 13.82
N ASP A 69 -6.71 12.03 13.09
CA ASP A 69 -7.60 12.95 12.38
C ASP A 69 -8.19 12.31 11.11
N SER A 70 -7.52 11.29 10.58
CA SER A 70 -7.97 10.61 9.37
C SER A 70 -7.59 9.12 9.32
N ALA A 71 -8.28 8.38 8.45
CA ALA A 71 -7.91 7.01 8.13
C ALA A 71 -6.52 6.89 7.49
N HIS A 72 -6.06 7.96 6.82
CA HIS A 72 -4.72 8.02 6.22
C HIS A 72 -3.64 8.10 7.28
N GLU A 73 -3.81 9.00 8.26
CA GLU A 73 -2.92 9.13 9.40
C GLU A 73 -2.90 7.83 10.24
N ALA A 74 -4.06 7.22 10.48
CA ALA A 74 -4.14 5.94 11.17
C ALA A 74 -3.37 4.82 10.44
N ALA A 75 -3.37 4.81 9.10
CA ALA A 75 -2.58 3.86 8.33
C ALA A 75 -1.07 4.08 8.49
N TRP A 76 -0.64 5.35 8.51
CA TRP A 76 0.75 5.71 8.79
C TRP A 76 1.21 5.33 10.18
N ALA A 77 0.41 5.67 11.20
CA ALA A 77 0.70 5.32 12.58
C ALA A 77 0.77 3.79 12.76
N GLU A 78 -0.15 3.02 12.15
CA GLU A 78 -0.13 1.55 12.21
C GLU A 78 1.15 0.98 11.59
N ARG A 79 1.48 1.39 10.35
CA ARG A 79 2.70 0.93 9.67
C ARG A 79 3.92 1.16 10.55
N ASN A 80 4.09 2.39 11.04
CA ASN A 80 5.24 2.79 11.87
C ASN A 80 5.33 1.95 13.15
N LEU A 81 4.19 1.54 13.71
CA LEU A 81 4.16 0.70 14.91
C LEU A 81 4.46 -0.76 14.61
N LEU A 82 3.94 -1.29 13.52
CA LEU A 82 4.26 -2.65 13.09
C LEU A 82 5.75 -2.78 12.76
N GLU A 83 6.34 -1.78 12.11
CA GLU A 83 7.78 -1.72 11.80
C GLU A 83 8.65 -1.79 13.06
N ARG A 84 8.24 -1.13 14.14
CA ARG A 84 9.00 -1.11 15.40
C ARG A 84 8.76 -2.31 16.31
N SER A 85 7.54 -2.84 16.33
CA SER A 85 7.12 -3.81 17.37
C SER A 85 6.96 -5.24 16.88
N LEU A 86 6.77 -5.45 15.57
CA LEU A 86 6.55 -6.76 14.94
C LEU A 86 5.74 -7.74 15.81
N PRO A 87 4.49 -7.39 16.20
CA PRO A 87 3.77 -8.14 17.21
C PRO A 87 3.49 -9.58 16.75
N PRO A 88 3.55 -10.57 17.64
CA PRO A 88 3.52 -11.98 17.29
C PRO A 88 2.21 -12.43 16.62
N TRP A 89 1.11 -11.72 16.87
CA TRP A 89 -0.21 -12.07 16.31
C TRP A 89 -0.54 -11.29 15.02
N ASN A 90 0.30 -10.35 14.59
CA ASN A 90 0.11 -9.64 13.34
C ASN A 90 0.59 -10.47 12.15
N ARG A 91 -0.34 -10.93 11.32
CA ARG A 91 -0.02 -11.54 10.02
C ARG A 91 0.14 -10.45 8.97
N ILE A 92 1.37 -10.16 8.60
CA ILE A 92 1.70 -9.13 7.60
C ILE A 92 2.04 -9.81 6.27
N ALA A 93 1.03 -10.42 5.64
CA ALA A 93 1.20 -11.09 4.35
C ALA A 93 1.55 -10.08 3.25
N GLY A 94 2.67 -10.30 2.56
CA GLY A 94 3.18 -9.37 1.54
C GLY A 94 3.99 -8.19 2.10
N GLY A 95 4.27 -8.18 3.41
CA GLY A 95 5.07 -7.14 4.06
C GLY A 95 4.30 -5.86 4.36
N LEU A 96 4.99 -4.89 4.97
CA LEU A 96 4.42 -3.59 5.31
C LEU A 96 4.10 -2.78 4.05
N GLU A 97 3.05 -1.97 4.10
CA GLU A 97 2.73 -1.05 3.01
C GLU A 97 3.91 -0.09 2.78
N VAL A 98 4.46 -0.13 1.56
CA VAL A 98 5.58 0.73 1.16
C VAL A 98 5.05 2.12 0.80
N PRO A 99 5.65 3.20 1.34
CA PRO A 99 5.35 4.57 0.94
C PRO A 99 5.71 4.83 -0.52
N VAL A 100 4.88 5.60 -1.22
CA VAL A 100 5.18 6.09 -2.58
C VAL A 100 4.71 7.53 -2.74
N GLY A 101 5.33 8.27 -3.66
CA GLY A 101 4.92 9.62 -4.04
C GLY A 101 4.17 9.65 -5.36
N ILE A 102 3.40 10.72 -5.58
CA ILE A 102 2.89 11.09 -6.90
C ILE A 102 3.71 12.29 -7.38
N ARG A 103 4.48 12.11 -8.44
CA ARG A 103 5.20 13.19 -9.11
C ARG A 103 4.31 13.82 -10.16
N LEU A 104 4.19 15.15 -10.13
CA LEU A 104 3.63 15.96 -11.19
C LEU A 104 4.77 16.62 -11.95
N ASP A 105 4.87 16.29 -13.22
CA ASP A 105 5.72 16.98 -14.18
C ASP A 105 4.88 18.03 -14.92
N PRO A 106 5.14 19.34 -14.69
CA PRO A 106 4.42 20.40 -15.36
C PRO A 106 5.06 20.80 -16.70
N SER A 107 6.13 20.13 -17.14
CA SER A 107 6.85 20.53 -18.35
C SER A 107 5.95 20.42 -19.59
N PRO A 108 6.06 21.34 -20.56
CA PRO A 108 5.31 21.26 -21.81
C PRO A 108 5.68 20.05 -22.68
N GLU A 109 6.87 19.48 -22.48
CA GLU A 109 7.41 18.37 -23.26
C GLU A 109 6.85 17.01 -22.83
N ALA A 110 6.56 16.85 -21.53
CA ALA A 110 6.05 15.60 -20.97
C ALA A 110 5.14 15.84 -19.75
N PRO A 111 4.02 16.59 -19.90
CA PRO A 111 3.12 16.86 -18.79
C PRO A 111 2.45 15.57 -18.31
N GLY A 112 2.53 15.28 -17.02
CA GLY A 112 1.92 14.05 -16.50
C GLY A 112 2.12 13.75 -15.03
N LEU A 113 1.40 12.73 -14.59
CA LEU A 113 1.47 12.17 -13.24
C LEU A 113 2.21 10.83 -13.26
N ALA A 114 3.14 10.64 -12.34
CA ALA A 114 3.90 9.39 -12.20
C ALA A 114 3.98 8.93 -10.75
N VAL A 115 3.82 7.62 -10.53
CA VAL A 115 4.03 7.02 -9.20
C VAL A 115 5.52 6.75 -9.00
N VAL A 116 6.13 7.41 -8.02
CA VAL A 116 7.57 7.31 -7.73
C VAL A 116 7.82 6.61 -6.39
N PRO A 117 8.92 5.84 -6.25
CA PRO A 117 9.24 5.11 -5.02
C PRO A 117 9.40 6.00 -3.80
N GLU A 118 9.83 7.25 -3.96
CA GLU A 118 10.06 8.14 -2.82
C GLU A 118 9.96 9.62 -3.21
N HIS A 119 9.68 10.44 -2.21
CA HIS A 119 9.60 11.89 -2.30
C HIS A 119 11.02 12.48 -2.34
N ARG A 120 11.64 12.49 -3.53
CA ARG A 120 12.88 13.24 -3.76
C ARG A 120 12.54 14.61 -4.35
N PRO A 121 12.69 15.72 -3.59
CA PRO A 121 12.48 17.05 -4.13
C PRO A 121 13.52 17.34 -5.21
N ALA A 122 13.10 17.91 -6.33
CA ALA A 122 13.97 18.45 -7.36
C ALA A 122 13.38 19.77 -7.88
N PRO A 123 14.21 20.73 -8.32
CA PRO A 123 13.73 21.99 -8.89
C PRO A 123 12.75 21.73 -10.04
N GLY A 124 11.58 22.40 -10.02
CA GLY A 124 10.54 22.26 -11.05
C GLY A 124 9.66 21.01 -10.95
N VAL A 125 9.99 20.07 -10.05
CA VAL A 125 9.25 18.81 -9.88
C VAL A 125 8.45 18.84 -8.59
N ARG A 126 7.12 18.80 -8.71
CA ARG A 126 6.23 18.70 -7.54
C ARG A 126 5.99 17.23 -7.21
N VAL A 127 6.19 16.84 -5.96
CA VAL A 127 5.88 15.50 -5.47
C VAL A 127 4.87 15.60 -4.34
N PHE A 128 3.79 14.84 -4.43
CA PHE A 128 2.73 14.73 -3.42
C PHE A 128 2.85 13.42 -2.64
N GLY A 129 2.46 13.46 -1.37
CA GLY A 129 2.54 12.33 -0.45
C GLY A 129 3.58 12.55 0.65
N PRO A 130 4.15 11.48 1.23
CA PRO A 130 4.05 10.08 0.79
C PRO A 130 2.70 9.40 1.12
N TYR A 131 2.30 8.45 0.28
CA TYR A 131 1.08 7.67 0.43
C TYR A 131 1.38 6.18 0.61
N LEU A 132 0.61 5.49 1.46
CA LEU A 132 0.73 4.06 1.67
C LEU A 132 0.00 3.25 0.59
N GLY A 133 0.72 2.30 -0.03
CA GLY A 133 0.15 1.32 -0.93
C GLY A 133 0.23 1.72 -2.42
N ARG A 134 1.33 1.31 -3.07
CA ARG A 134 1.62 1.60 -4.50
C ARG A 134 0.46 1.31 -5.45
N ARG A 135 -0.29 0.23 -5.26
CA ARG A 135 -1.42 -0.14 -6.12
C ARG A 135 -2.57 0.88 -6.04
N LYS A 136 -2.91 1.34 -4.83
CA LYS A 136 -3.97 2.35 -4.62
C LYS A 136 -3.59 3.68 -5.29
N VAL A 137 -2.34 4.08 -5.11
CA VAL A 137 -1.80 5.32 -5.70
C VAL A 137 -1.78 5.25 -7.22
N ARG A 138 -1.38 4.10 -7.81
CA ARG A 138 -1.46 3.88 -9.27
C ARG A 138 -2.89 3.99 -9.78
N LEU A 139 -3.86 3.40 -9.08
CA LEU A 139 -5.28 3.51 -9.46
C LEU A 139 -5.78 4.96 -9.40
N ALA A 140 -5.38 5.72 -8.38
CA ALA A 140 -5.72 7.14 -8.26
C ALA A 140 -5.12 7.95 -9.42
N VAL A 141 -3.83 7.77 -9.73
CA VAL A 141 -3.15 8.43 -10.86
C VAL A 141 -3.83 8.08 -12.19
N SER A 142 -4.07 6.78 -12.46
CA SER A 142 -4.78 6.38 -13.69
C SER A 142 -6.20 6.92 -13.77
N GLY A 143 -6.88 7.14 -12.65
CA GLY A 143 -8.18 7.80 -12.60
C GLY A 143 -8.07 9.29 -12.94
N LEU A 144 -7.09 9.98 -12.37
CA LEU A 144 -6.81 11.40 -12.65
C LEU A 144 -6.46 11.61 -14.12
N ASP A 145 -5.61 10.76 -14.72
CA ASP A 145 -5.24 10.85 -16.13
C ASP A 145 -6.44 10.66 -17.07
N ARG A 146 -7.46 9.90 -16.65
CA ARG A 146 -8.70 9.71 -17.44
C ARG A 146 -9.61 10.93 -17.41
N VAL A 147 -9.66 11.64 -16.28
CA VAL A 147 -10.51 12.84 -16.11
C VAL A 147 -9.79 14.08 -16.65
N TYR A 148 -8.48 14.15 -16.45
CA TYR A 148 -7.61 15.23 -16.87
C TYR A 148 -6.49 14.64 -17.75
N PRO A 149 -6.70 14.55 -19.08
CA PRO A 149 -5.70 14.00 -19.99
C PRO A 149 -4.55 15.00 -20.18
N LEU A 150 -3.65 15.06 -19.20
CA LEU A 150 -2.50 15.98 -19.18
C LEU A 150 -1.58 15.77 -20.39
N GLY A 151 -1.49 14.53 -20.88
CA GLY A 151 -0.71 14.17 -22.08
C GLY A 151 -1.31 14.64 -23.41
N SER A 152 -2.51 15.26 -23.42
CA SER A 152 -3.13 15.80 -24.64
C SER A 152 -2.80 17.27 -24.91
N ALA A 153 -2.03 17.92 -24.02
CA ALA A 153 -1.66 19.34 -24.15
C ALA A 153 -0.24 19.58 -24.73
N GLY A 154 0.49 18.52 -25.07
CA GLY A 154 1.80 18.61 -25.74
C GLY A 154 1.69 18.40 -27.26
N PRO A 155 2.60 18.97 -28.07
CA PRO A 155 2.68 18.65 -29.49
C PRO A 155 2.82 17.12 -29.66
N PRO A 156 2.23 16.53 -30.71
CA PRO A 156 2.33 15.09 -30.94
C PRO A 156 3.81 14.68 -30.90
N PRO A 157 4.16 13.53 -30.29
CA PRO A 157 5.54 13.07 -30.27
C PRO A 157 6.05 13.09 -31.70
N ALA A 158 7.18 13.79 -31.93
CA ALA A 158 7.78 13.89 -33.24
C ALA A 158 7.87 12.48 -33.82
N ARG A 159 7.10 12.21 -34.89
CA ARG A 159 7.12 10.92 -35.56
C ARG A 159 8.57 10.62 -35.86
N ALA A 160 9.14 9.65 -35.16
CA ALA A 160 10.45 9.13 -35.49
C ALA A 160 10.37 8.58 -36.91
N ARG A 161 10.71 9.39 -37.90
CA ARG A 161 11.06 8.93 -39.25
C ARG A 161 12.41 8.23 -39.10
N GLY A 162 12.36 7.01 -38.60
CA GLY A 162 13.52 6.21 -38.26
C GLY A 162 13.22 4.75 -38.47
N SER A 163 13.26 4.36 -39.74
CA SER A 163 13.32 3.00 -40.31
C SER A 163 12.93 1.82 -39.39
N TRP A 164 11.74 1.27 -39.64
CA TRP A 164 11.55 -0.18 -39.51
C TRP A 164 12.41 -0.87 -40.58
N ARG A 165 13.69 -1.12 -40.29
CA ARG A 165 14.46 -2.16 -41.00
C ARG A 165 14.22 -3.46 -40.25
N GLY A 166 13.64 -4.41 -40.98
CA GLY A 166 13.04 -5.62 -40.43
C GLY A 166 14.02 -6.52 -39.70
N CYS A 167 13.54 -7.12 -38.62
CA CYS A 167 13.93 -8.46 -38.25
C CYS A 167 13.40 -9.43 -39.31
N ALA A 168 14.11 -9.53 -40.43
CA ALA A 168 13.99 -10.64 -41.36
C ALA A 168 14.71 -11.85 -40.75
N ALA A 169 13.97 -12.94 -40.63
CA ALA A 169 14.45 -14.24 -40.25
C ALA A 169 15.70 -14.63 -41.04
N ARG A 170 16.80 -14.92 -40.35
CA ARG A 170 17.89 -15.72 -40.91
C ARG A 170 17.52 -17.19 -40.73
N GLY A 171 16.72 -17.70 -41.66
CA GLY A 171 16.74 -19.11 -42.01
C GLY A 171 18.02 -19.39 -42.79
N THR A 172 18.86 -20.27 -42.27
CA THR A 172 19.98 -20.86 -43.01
C THR A 172 19.45 -21.95 -43.95
N PRO A 173 19.71 -21.90 -45.27
CA PRO A 173 19.47 -23.04 -46.14
C PRO A 173 20.68 -23.97 -46.08
N SER A 174 20.51 -25.17 -45.49
CA SER A 174 21.47 -26.26 -45.65
C SER A 174 21.20 -26.97 -46.99
N SER A 175 22.04 -26.71 -47.97
CA SER A 175 22.09 -27.41 -49.25
C SER A 175 22.45 -28.88 -49.04
N ARG A 176 21.63 -29.77 -49.63
CA ARG A 176 21.98 -31.17 -49.88
C ARG A 176 23.02 -31.23 -50.99
N SER A 177 24.10 -31.98 -50.77
CA SER A 177 24.86 -32.61 -51.84
C SER A 177 25.39 -33.96 -51.33
N SER A 178 24.73 -35.01 -51.79
CA SER A 178 25.19 -36.40 -51.74
C SER A 178 26.19 -36.62 -52.87
N PRO A 179 27.23 -37.45 -52.66
CA PRO A 179 27.76 -38.25 -53.75
C PRO A 179 27.65 -39.76 -53.44
N ARG A 180 27.25 -40.48 -54.48
CA ARG A 180 27.29 -41.93 -54.64
C ARG A 180 28.67 -42.50 -54.30
N ARG A 181 28.70 -43.59 -53.53
CA ARG A 181 29.19 -44.92 -53.95
C ARG A 181 28.78 -45.97 -52.93
#